data_AF-A0A2V2VP50-F1
#
_entry.id   AF-A0A2V2VP50-F1
#
_cell.length_a   1.000
_cell.length_b   1.000
_cell.length_c   1.000
_cell.angle_alpha   90.00
_cell.angle_beta   90.00
_cell.angle_gamma   90.00
#
_symmetry.space_group_name_H-M   'P 1'
#
loop_
_entity.id
_entity.type
_entity.pdbx_description
1 polymer ?
#
loop_
_entity_poly.entity_id
_entity_poly.type
_entity_poly.pdbx_seq_one_letter_code
_entity_poly.pdbx_strand_id
1 'polypeptide(L)'
;MGYKWQCVEFVRRWLFYRKGLALPQYDFAAQLIHLREVQDVCTGTAVPCQFIPQGSEKPPVADSLIVYPGSRKNIVGHVGLITHVTSTNVYVADQNRFFHDWGEDTFSAEFPLECVDGRYYIRDPDVECRGWIVFPGRPNRLDGEPPLVSPHISGPPSLPRCRRIKYVAQQLWSWLTGRETLTFRPL
;
A
#
# COMPACT_ATOMS: atom_id res chain seq x y z
N MET A 1 1.49 11.22 -5.10
CA MET A 1 2.12 10.06 -4.42
C MET A 1 1.33 9.57 -3.22
N GLY A 2 0.74 10.44 -2.39
CA GLY A 2 -0.07 10.02 -1.24
C GLY A 2 -0.04 11.05 -0.13
N TYR A 3 -0.60 10.73 1.03
CA TYR A 3 -0.53 11.59 2.21
C TYR A 3 0.87 11.50 2.85
N LYS A 4 1.46 12.67 3.11
CA LYS A 4 2.76 12.78 3.78
C LYS A 4 2.59 12.41 5.27
N TRP A 5 3.33 11.47 5.85
CA TRP A 5 4.28 10.50 5.29
C TRP A 5 3.80 9.09 5.62
N GLN A 6 2.84 8.58 4.86
CA GLN A 6 2.24 7.26 5.09
C GLN A 6 2.96 6.14 4.32
N CYS A 7 2.87 4.91 4.82
CA CYS A 7 3.45 3.72 4.19
C CYS A 7 3.05 3.53 2.72
N VAL A 8 1.78 3.78 2.38
CA VAL A 8 1.28 3.71 0.99
C VAL A 8 1.87 4.82 0.11
N GLU A 9 2.14 6.01 0.67
CA GLU A 9 2.82 7.09 -0.06
C GLU A 9 4.24 6.68 -0.44
N PHE A 10 4.99 6.12 0.52
CA PHE A 10 6.36 5.69 0.32
C PHE A 10 6.48 4.65 -0.79
N VAL A 11 5.69 3.58 -0.74
CA VAL A 11 5.76 2.52 -1.76
C VAL A 11 5.27 2.99 -3.13
N ARG A 12 4.26 3.88 -3.18
CA ARG A 12 3.80 4.48 -4.44
C ARG A 12 4.90 5.34 -5.07
N ARG A 13 5.59 6.14 -4.25
CA ARG A 13 6.71 6.97 -4.71
C ARG A 13 7.91 6.12 -5.13
N TRP A 14 8.24 5.08 -4.39
CA TRP A 14 9.31 4.17 -4.77
C TRP A 14 9.02 3.45 -6.09
N LEU A 15 7.80 2.91 -6.28
CA LEU A 15 7.40 2.27 -7.54
C LEU A 15 7.50 3.23 -8.73
N PHE A 16 7.11 4.49 -8.52
CA PHE A 16 7.21 5.54 -9.52
C PHE A 16 8.66 5.78 -9.96
N TYR A 17 9.57 6.05 -9.02
CA TYR A 17 10.95 6.36 -9.37
C TYR A 17 11.73 5.13 -9.82
N ARG A 18 11.65 4.03 -9.06
CA ARG A 18 12.48 2.85 -9.27
C ARG A 18 11.99 1.94 -10.39
N LYS A 19 10.67 1.82 -10.57
CA LYS A 19 10.08 0.92 -11.59
C LYS A 19 9.27 1.65 -12.67
N GLY A 20 9.04 2.96 -12.55
CA GLY A 20 8.16 3.67 -13.47
C GLY A 20 6.74 3.11 -13.46
N LEU A 21 6.25 2.72 -12.28
CA LEU A 21 4.91 2.15 -12.11
C LEU A 21 4.06 3.04 -11.21
N ALA A 22 2.80 3.22 -11.58
CA ALA A 22 1.79 3.89 -10.77
C ALA A 22 1.01 2.84 -9.97
N LEU A 23 1.16 2.89 -8.64
CA LEU A 23 0.31 2.12 -7.73
C LEU A 23 -1.08 2.76 -7.68
N PRO A 24 -2.17 2.02 -7.95
CA PRO A 24 -3.52 2.54 -7.86
C PRO A 24 -3.88 3.00 -6.43
N GLN A 25 -5.00 3.71 -6.30
CA GLN A 25 -5.48 4.16 -5.00
C GLN A 25 -6.00 2.97 -4.18
N TYR A 26 -5.51 2.87 -2.96
CA TYR A 26 -5.99 1.98 -1.92
C TYR A 26 -6.15 2.78 -0.65
N ASP A 27 -7.25 2.57 0.06
CA ASP A 27 -7.50 3.26 1.32
C ASP A 27 -6.70 2.62 2.44
N PHE A 28 -6.65 1.28 2.50
CA PHE A 28 -5.90 0.52 3.50
C PHE A 28 -4.75 -0.26 2.87
N ALA A 29 -3.57 -0.20 3.47
CA ALA A 29 -2.39 -0.93 3.01
C ALA A 29 -2.62 -2.45 2.97
N ALA A 30 -3.37 -3.00 3.93
CA ALA A 30 -3.73 -4.41 3.97
C ALA A 30 -4.50 -4.91 2.72
N GLN A 31 -5.19 -4.03 2.00
CA GLN A 31 -5.96 -4.40 0.81
C GLN A 31 -5.07 -4.68 -0.41
N LEU A 32 -3.78 -4.32 -0.36
CA LEU A 32 -2.83 -4.58 -1.45
C LEU A 32 -2.64 -6.08 -1.75
N ILE A 33 -3.04 -6.99 -0.86
CA ILE A 33 -3.11 -8.43 -1.16
C ILE A 33 -4.02 -8.76 -2.37
N HIS A 34 -4.96 -7.85 -2.69
CA HIS A 34 -5.86 -7.96 -3.83
C HIS A 34 -5.31 -7.29 -5.10
N LEU A 35 -4.12 -6.68 -5.05
CA LEU A 35 -3.48 -6.08 -6.22
C LEU A 35 -3.19 -7.17 -7.26
N ARG A 36 -3.50 -6.86 -8.52
CA ARG A 36 -3.28 -7.74 -9.69
C ARG A 36 -2.51 -7.04 -10.79
N GLU A 37 -2.68 -5.73 -10.91
CA GLU A 37 -2.04 -4.91 -11.90
C GLU A 37 -1.74 -3.51 -11.36
N VAL A 38 -0.72 -2.89 -11.94
CA VAL A 38 -0.34 -1.49 -11.79
C VAL A 38 -0.25 -0.87 -13.18
N GLN A 39 -0.10 0.44 -13.30
CA GLN A 39 0.05 1.08 -14.61
C GLN A 39 1.50 1.48 -14.88
N ASP A 40 1.97 1.29 -16.10
CA ASP A 40 3.21 1.93 -16.55
C ASP A 40 2.99 3.45 -16.62
N VAL A 41 3.87 4.23 -16.00
CA VAL A 41 3.70 5.68 -15.89
C VAL A 41 3.85 6.41 -17.22
N CYS A 42 4.61 5.87 -18.16
CA CYS A 42 4.91 6.49 -19.44
C CYS A 42 3.85 6.17 -20.48
N THR A 43 3.37 4.91 -20.52
CA THR A 43 2.43 4.44 -21.53
C THR A 43 0.98 4.38 -21.04
N GLY A 44 0.76 4.32 -19.72
CA GLY A 44 -0.56 4.07 -19.13
C GLY A 44 -1.04 2.62 -19.23
N THR A 45 -0.22 1.71 -19.78
CA THR A 45 -0.61 0.31 -19.97
C THR A 45 -0.62 -0.45 -18.65
N ALA A 46 -1.56 -1.39 -18.50
CA ALA A 46 -1.59 -2.29 -17.34
C ALA A 46 -0.36 -3.23 -17.35
N VAL A 47 0.28 -3.34 -16.19
CA VAL A 47 1.42 -4.21 -15.93
C VAL A 47 1.01 -5.18 -14.81
N PRO A 48 1.03 -6.50 -15.05
CA PRO A 48 0.64 -7.47 -14.04
C PRO A 48 1.62 -7.49 -12.87
N CYS A 49 1.10 -7.74 -11.68
CA CYS A 49 1.87 -8.02 -10.47
C CYS A 49 1.25 -9.22 -9.75
N GLN A 50 2.06 -9.90 -8.95
CA GLN A 50 1.63 -11.13 -8.27
C GLN A 50 1.82 -10.99 -6.77
N PHE A 51 0.74 -11.19 -6.02
CA PHE A 51 0.82 -11.42 -4.59
C PHE A 51 1.23 -12.88 -4.31
N ILE A 52 2.26 -13.05 -3.50
CA ILE A 52 2.81 -14.33 -3.04
C ILE A 52 2.54 -14.39 -1.53
N PRO A 53 1.74 -15.34 -1.04
CA PRO A 53 1.45 -15.44 0.40
C PRO A 53 2.67 -15.92 1.18
N GLN A 54 2.78 -15.48 2.44
CA GLN A 54 3.69 -16.05 3.45
C GLN A 54 3.53 -17.59 3.49
N GLY A 55 4.63 -18.34 3.58
CA GLY A 55 4.62 -19.81 3.53
C GLY A 55 4.54 -20.40 2.12
N SER A 56 4.77 -19.58 1.08
CA SER A 56 4.91 -20.01 -0.31
C SER A 56 6.26 -20.69 -0.57
N GLU A 57 6.31 -21.56 -1.58
CA GLU A 57 7.55 -22.16 -2.11
C GLU A 57 8.41 -21.16 -2.88
N LYS A 58 7.79 -20.12 -3.44
CA LYS A 58 8.52 -18.98 -4.00
C LYS A 58 9.09 -18.14 -2.86
N PRO A 59 10.39 -17.80 -2.84
CA PRO A 59 10.98 -16.93 -1.81
C PRO A 59 10.59 -15.45 -1.99
N PRO A 60 10.76 -14.62 -0.94
CA PRO A 60 10.79 -13.16 -1.10
C PRO A 60 11.96 -12.75 -1.98
N VAL A 61 11.78 -11.65 -2.72
CA VAL A 61 12.80 -11.12 -3.63
C VAL A 61 12.99 -9.63 -3.39
N ALA A 62 14.19 -9.13 -3.65
CA ALA A 62 14.44 -7.70 -3.67
C ALA A 62 13.50 -6.97 -4.64
N ASP A 63 13.27 -5.69 -4.40
CA ASP A 63 12.41 -4.83 -5.21
C ASP A 63 10.95 -5.31 -5.29
N SER A 64 10.46 -5.90 -4.20
CA SER A 64 9.07 -6.35 -4.02
C SER A 64 8.42 -5.64 -2.82
N LEU A 65 7.08 -5.65 -2.74
CA LEU A 65 6.37 -5.01 -1.62
C LEU A 65 5.99 -6.04 -0.57
N ILE A 66 6.31 -5.83 0.70
CA ILE A 66 5.82 -6.66 1.81
C ILE A 66 4.51 -6.07 2.35
N VAL A 67 3.50 -6.91 2.60
CA VAL A 67 2.16 -6.47 3.03
C VAL A 67 1.78 -7.12 4.36
N TYR A 68 1.30 -6.31 5.30
CA TYR A 68 0.88 -6.73 6.64
C TYR A 68 -0.64 -6.62 6.79
N PRO A 69 -1.26 -7.49 7.60
CA PRO A 69 -2.70 -7.45 7.84
C PRO A 69 -3.09 -6.25 8.70
N GLY A 70 -4.37 -5.89 8.66
CA GLY A 70 -4.96 -5.04 9.68
C GLY A 70 -5.03 -5.79 11.02
N SER A 71 -4.82 -5.07 12.12
CA SER A 71 -4.93 -5.57 13.49
C SER A 71 -5.77 -4.62 14.34
N ARG A 72 -6.07 -4.99 15.59
CA ARG A 72 -6.78 -4.10 16.52
C ARG A 72 -6.01 -2.81 16.81
N LYS A 73 -4.67 -2.86 16.76
CA LYS A 73 -3.79 -1.70 16.99
C LYS A 73 -3.53 -0.90 15.71
N ASN A 74 -3.61 -1.54 14.55
CA ASN A 74 -3.43 -0.92 13.24
C ASN A 74 -4.47 -1.46 12.25
N ILE A 75 -5.64 -0.83 12.19
CA ILE A 75 -6.76 -1.32 11.37
C ILE A 75 -6.49 -1.25 9.86
N VAL A 76 -5.59 -0.36 9.43
CA VAL A 76 -5.29 -0.15 8.00
C VAL A 76 -4.24 -1.12 7.47
N GLY A 77 -3.55 -1.84 8.37
CA GLY A 77 -2.41 -2.68 8.05
C GLY A 77 -1.18 -1.87 7.67
N HIS A 78 -0.23 -2.51 7.00
CA HIS A 78 1.03 -1.86 6.65
C HIS A 78 1.60 -2.39 5.33
N VAL A 79 2.43 -1.60 4.68
CA VAL A 79 3.16 -1.99 3.47
C VAL A 79 4.57 -1.41 3.54
N GLY A 80 5.55 -2.22 3.13
CA GLY A 80 6.95 -1.82 3.01
C GLY A 80 7.55 -2.30 1.71
N LEU A 81 8.79 -1.90 1.48
CA LEU A 81 9.63 -2.34 0.36
C LEU A 81 10.67 -3.34 0.86
N ILE A 82 10.76 -4.50 0.23
CA ILE A 82 11.89 -5.41 0.41
C ILE A 82 13.06 -4.89 -0.43
N THR A 83 14.12 -4.42 0.23
CA THR A 83 15.30 -3.84 -0.43
C THR A 83 16.32 -4.92 -0.80
N HIS A 84 16.60 -5.82 0.15
CA HIS A 84 17.57 -6.91 0.01
C HIS A 84 17.04 -8.17 0.67
N VAL A 85 17.47 -9.32 0.16
CA VAL A 85 17.15 -10.64 0.72
C VAL A 85 18.44 -11.46 0.76
N THR A 86 18.76 -12.02 1.92
CA THR A 86 19.86 -12.98 2.10
C THR A 86 19.27 -14.37 2.35
N SER A 87 20.13 -15.37 2.61
CA SER A 87 19.66 -16.71 2.98
C SER A 87 18.96 -16.76 4.35
N THR A 88 19.16 -15.75 5.20
CA THR A 88 18.67 -15.74 6.59
C THR A 88 17.85 -14.52 6.96
N ASN A 89 17.82 -13.47 6.14
CA ASN A 89 17.18 -12.20 6.48
C ASN A 89 16.51 -11.55 5.26
N VAL A 90 15.47 -10.76 5.55
CA VAL A 90 14.84 -9.81 4.64
C VAL A 90 14.99 -8.40 5.20
N TYR A 91 15.45 -7.48 4.36
CA TYR A 91 15.64 -6.08 4.70
C TYR A 91 14.49 -5.26 4.14
N VAL A 92 13.87 -4.43 4.99
CA VAL A 92 12.65 -3.69 4.66
C VAL A 92 12.84 -2.20 4.88
N ALA A 93 12.56 -1.41 3.85
CA ALA A 93 12.41 0.04 3.93
C ALA A 93 10.92 0.42 3.94
N ASP A 94 10.48 1.24 4.89
CA ASP A 94 9.12 1.72 4.94
C ASP A 94 9.00 3.13 5.54
N GLN A 95 7.78 3.65 5.62
CA GLN A 95 7.45 4.86 6.38
C GLN A 95 6.23 4.59 7.24
N ASN A 96 6.07 5.38 8.32
CA ASN A 96 4.94 5.27 9.25
C ASN A 96 4.88 3.93 10.00
N ARG A 97 6.05 3.32 10.25
CA ARG A 97 6.21 2.19 11.17
C ARG A 97 7.30 2.48 12.19
N PHE A 98 8.53 2.71 11.71
CA PHE A 98 9.66 3.11 12.52
C PHE A 98 10.03 4.57 12.25
N PHE A 99 10.46 5.28 13.29
CA PHE A 99 10.75 6.72 13.24
C PHE A 99 12.19 7.06 13.67
N HIS A 100 13.07 6.05 13.71
CA HIS A 100 14.49 6.26 13.95
C HIS A 100 15.21 6.67 12.66
N ASP A 101 16.36 7.30 12.80
CA ASP A 101 17.28 7.60 11.70
C ASP A 101 17.97 6.30 11.24
N TRP A 102 18.00 6.04 9.94
CA TRP A 102 18.59 4.82 9.36
C TRP A 102 20.11 4.92 9.21
N GLY A 103 20.69 6.10 9.43
CA GLY A 103 22.10 6.35 9.19
C GLY A 103 22.46 6.14 7.72
N GLU A 104 23.45 5.29 7.47
CA GLU A 104 23.92 4.94 6.14
C GLU A 104 23.14 3.77 5.50
N ASP A 105 22.19 3.18 6.23
CA ASP A 105 21.43 2.03 5.76
C ASP A 105 20.33 2.43 4.77
N THR A 106 19.98 1.48 3.89
CA THR A 106 18.91 1.63 2.88
C THR A 106 17.58 1.06 3.34
N PHE A 107 17.49 0.57 4.59
CA PHE A 107 16.34 -0.11 5.17
C PHE A 107 16.08 0.38 6.59
N SER A 108 14.81 0.30 7.02
CA SER A 108 14.37 0.66 8.38
C SER A 108 14.41 -0.51 9.37
N ALA A 109 14.36 -1.74 8.87
CA ALA A 109 14.36 -2.94 9.71
C ALA A 109 14.82 -4.16 8.92
N GLU A 110 15.31 -5.15 9.66
CA GLU A 110 15.61 -6.48 9.15
C GLU A 110 14.76 -7.53 9.89
N PHE A 111 14.36 -8.57 9.18
CA PHE A 111 13.54 -9.65 9.71
C PHE A 111 14.16 -10.99 9.35
N PRO A 112 14.24 -11.97 10.27
CA PRO A 112 14.67 -13.32 9.94
C PRO A 112 13.82 -13.95 8.83
N LEU A 113 14.48 -14.68 7.94
CA LEU A 113 13.89 -15.48 6.88
C LEU A 113 14.11 -16.95 7.19
N GLU A 114 13.03 -17.67 7.41
CA GLU A 114 13.04 -19.11 7.64
C GLU A 114 12.59 -19.85 6.37
N CYS A 115 13.26 -20.95 6.06
CA CYS A 115 12.80 -21.93 5.08
C CYS A 115 12.51 -23.25 5.78
N VAL A 116 11.23 -23.60 5.89
CA VAL A 116 10.75 -24.84 6.53
C VAL A 116 10.05 -25.67 5.46
N ASP A 117 10.56 -26.88 5.20
CA ASP A 117 10.05 -27.79 4.16
C ASP A 117 9.89 -27.12 2.78
N GLY A 118 10.86 -26.27 2.41
CA GLY A 118 10.84 -25.53 1.14
C GLY A 118 9.89 -24.33 1.11
N ARG A 119 9.27 -23.96 2.24
CA ARG A 119 8.36 -22.81 2.36
C ARG A 119 9.00 -21.67 3.13
N TYR A 120 8.82 -20.46 2.63
CA TYR A 120 9.49 -19.26 3.15
C TYR A 120 8.60 -18.44 4.10
N TYR A 121 9.17 -18.05 5.24
CA TYR A 121 8.51 -17.24 6.27
C TYR A 121 9.40 -16.08 6.71
N ILE A 122 8.87 -14.86 6.61
CA ILE A 122 9.49 -13.64 7.14
C ILE A 122 8.97 -13.44 8.57
N ARG A 123 9.89 -13.52 9.55
CA ARG A 123 9.59 -13.47 10.98
C ARG A 123 9.70 -12.06 11.52
N ASP A 124 8.56 -11.40 11.52
CA ASP A 124 8.42 -10.11 12.17
C ASP A 124 7.93 -10.33 13.62
N PRO A 125 8.68 -9.89 14.65
CA PRO A 125 8.32 -10.15 16.03
C PRO A 125 7.05 -9.41 16.49
N ASP A 126 6.66 -8.34 15.79
CA ASP A 126 5.48 -7.55 16.14
C ASP A 126 4.21 -8.07 15.44
N VAL A 127 4.28 -8.27 14.12
CA VAL A 127 3.14 -8.64 13.29
C VAL A 127 3.61 -9.46 12.09
N GLU A 128 3.19 -10.73 12.01
CA GLU A 128 3.42 -11.58 10.84
C GLU A 128 2.85 -10.96 9.56
N CYS A 129 3.65 -10.92 8.48
CA CYS A 129 3.20 -10.41 7.20
C CYS A 129 2.23 -11.39 6.52
N ARG A 130 1.41 -10.87 5.58
CA ARG A 130 0.54 -11.71 4.75
C ARG A 130 1.28 -12.32 3.57
N GLY A 131 2.38 -11.68 3.15
CA GLY A 131 3.13 -12.05 1.96
C GLY A 131 3.74 -10.84 1.27
N TRP A 132 4.17 -11.02 0.03
CA TRP A 132 4.83 -9.99 -0.77
C TRP A 132 4.29 -9.92 -2.20
N ILE A 133 4.38 -8.74 -2.80
CA ILE A 133 3.95 -8.45 -4.17
C ILE A 133 5.18 -8.29 -5.05
N VAL A 134 5.27 -9.12 -6.09
CA VAL A 134 6.33 -9.08 -7.08
C VAL A 134 5.85 -8.46 -8.40
N PHE A 135 6.78 -7.95 -9.19
CA PHE A 135 6.54 -7.34 -10.51
C PHE A 135 7.34 -8.09 -11.59
N PRO A 136 6.91 -9.30 -12.00
CA PRO A 136 7.64 -10.13 -12.96
C PRO A 136 7.81 -9.40 -14.30
N GLY A 137 9.01 -9.48 -14.89
CA GLY A 137 9.29 -8.84 -16.18
C GLY A 137 9.42 -7.32 -16.14
N ARG A 138 9.35 -6.68 -14.96
CA ARG A 138 9.57 -5.23 -14.81
C ARG A 138 10.91 -4.93 -14.14
N PRO A 139 11.98 -4.65 -14.92
CA PRO A 139 13.27 -4.29 -14.36
C PRO A 139 13.22 -2.93 -13.66
N ASN A 140 14.22 -2.68 -12.81
CA ASN A 140 14.42 -1.35 -12.26
C ASN A 140 14.90 -0.39 -13.35
N ARG A 141 14.49 0.87 -13.24
CA ARG A 141 14.98 1.97 -14.08
C ARG A 141 16.43 2.27 -13.72
N LEU A 142 17.20 2.66 -14.73
CA LEU A 142 18.51 3.27 -14.52
C LEU A 142 18.32 4.63 -13.84
N ASP A 143 19.30 5.02 -13.05
CA ASP A 143 19.30 6.33 -12.40
C ASP A 143 19.37 7.43 -13.47
N GLY A 144 18.60 8.49 -13.27
CA GLY A 144 18.43 9.55 -14.26
C GLY A 144 17.14 10.33 -14.04
N GLU A 145 16.68 10.97 -15.10
CA GLU A 145 15.51 11.86 -15.04
C GLU A 145 14.24 11.13 -14.56
N PRO A 146 13.33 11.84 -13.84
CA PRO A 146 12.01 11.32 -13.52
C PRO A 146 11.27 10.81 -14.76
N PRO A 147 10.44 9.78 -14.64
CA PRO A 147 9.75 9.24 -15.79
C PRO A 147 8.74 10.26 -16.32
N LEU A 148 8.63 10.36 -17.65
CA LEU A 148 7.61 11.18 -18.29
C LEU A 148 6.23 10.58 -17.99
N VAL A 149 5.35 11.36 -17.37
CA VAL A 149 4.03 10.87 -16.95
C VAL A 149 3.03 11.01 -18.11
N SER A 150 2.34 9.92 -18.44
CA SER A 150 1.24 9.93 -19.40
C SER A 150 0.12 10.87 -18.95
N PRO A 151 -0.45 11.71 -19.83
CA PRO A 151 -1.51 12.65 -19.48
C PRO A 151 -2.74 12.00 -18.82
N HIS A 152 -2.99 10.73 -19.12
CA HIS A 152 -4.12 9.96 -18.58
C HIS A 152 -3.93 9.53 -17.11
N ILE A 153 -2.70 9.60 -16.58
CA ILE A 153 -2.38 9.24 -15.19
C ILE A 153 -2.53 10.45 -14.26
N SER A 154 -2.37 11.66 -14.80
CA SER A 154 -2.67 12.90 -14.07
C SER A 154 -4.19 13.10 -13.97
N GLY A 155 -4.75 12.83 -12.80
CA GLY A 155 -6.12 13.21 -12.49
C GLY A 155 -6.26 14.73 -12.31
N PRO A 156 -7.41 15.34 -12.67
CA PRO A 156 -7.66 16.74 -12.37
C PRO A 156 -7.69 16.95 -10.85
N PRO A 157 -7.26 18.13 -10.35
CA PRO A 157 -7.35 18.44 -8.92
C PRO A 157 -8.81 18.35 -8.46
N SER A 158 -9.06 17.57 -7.41
CA SER A 158 -10.39 17.48 -6.80
C SER A 158 -10.73 18.82 -6.13
N LEU A 159 -11.70 19.56 -6.68
CA LEU A 159 -12.19 20.77 -6.02
C LEU A 159 -13.08 20.38 -4.83
N PRO A 160 -12.79 20.85 -3.61
CA PRO A 160 -13.65 20.57 -2.46
C PRO A 160 -15.03 21.19 -2.71
N ARG A 161 -16.07 20.37 -2.63
CA ARG A 161 -17.47 20.82 -2.75
C ARG A 161 -18.08 20.91 -1.35
N CYS A 162 -18.39 22.13 -0.91
CA CYS A 162 -19.18 22.36 0.29
C CYS A 162 -20.59 22.80 -0.13
N ARG A 163 -21.62 22.03 0.26
CA ARG A 163 -23.03 22.35 -0.03
C ARG A 163 -23.78 22.50 1.29
N ARG A 164 -24.42 23.66 1.49
CA ARG A 164 -25.34 23.87 2.61
C ARG A 164 -26.57 22.98 2.44
N ILE A 165 -26.87 22.14 3.43
CA ILE A 165 -28.09 21.35 3.50
C ILE A 165 -29.08 22.05 4.42
N LYS A 166 -30.35 22.16 4.03
CA LYS A 166 -31.44 22.63 4.90
C LYS A 166 -32.01 21.43 5.64
N TYR A 167 -31.92 21.43 6.96
CA TYR A 167 -32.48 20.39 7.81
C TYR A 167 -33.83 20.85 8.38
N VAL A 168 -34.84 19.98 8.39
CA VAL A 168 -36.14 20.25 9.04
C VAL A 168 -36.10 19.62 10.43
N ALA A 169 -36.28 20.42 11.47
CA ALA A 169 -36.05 20.06 12.88
C ALA A 169 -36.90 18.87 13.40
N GLN A 170 -37.93 18.42 12.68
CA GLN A 170 -38.73 17.25 13.07
C GLN A 170 -37.92 15.93 13.10
N GLN A 171 -36.74 15.86 12.47
CA GLN A 171 -35.87 14.67 12.52
C GLN A 171 -34.91 14.65 13.73
N LEU A 172 -34.80 15.75 14.48
CA LEU A 172 -33.91 15.81 15.66
C LEU A 172 -34.46 15.00 16.84
N TRP A 173 -35.79 14.95 16.97
CA TRP A 173 -36.45 14.29 18.10
C TRP A 173 -36.48 12.75 17.96
N SER A 174 -36.58 12.24 16.74
CA SER A 174 -36.49 10.80 16.43
C SER A 174 -35.09 10.23 16.74
N TRP A 175 -34.04 11.03 16.51
CA TRP A 175 -32.65 10.61 16.72
C TRP A 175 -32.27 10.52 18.21
N LEU A 176 -32.80 11.44 19.03
CA LEU A 176 -32.59 11.45 20.48
C LEU A 176 -33.42 10.41 21.24
N THR A 177 -34.49 9.87 20.64
CA THR A 177 -35.44 8.92 21.30
C THR A 177 -35.37 7.49 20.78
N GLY A 178 -34.48 7.19 19.83
CA GLY A 178 -34.35 5.85 19.25
C GLY A 178 -35.58 5.37 18.48
N ARG A 179 -36.46 6.27 18.04
CA ARG A 179 -37.60 5.94 17.19
C ARG A 179 -37.29 6.35 15.75
N GLU A 180 -36.92 5.40 14.91
CA GLU A 180 -36.83 5.62 13.47
C GLU A 180 -38.22 5.94 12.92
N THR A 181 -38.44 7.19 12.49
CA THR A 181 -39.57 7.52 11.63
C THR A 181 -39.14 7.36 10.17
N LEU A 182 -39.60 6.28 9.55
CA LEU A 182 -39.56 6.07 8.11
C LEU A 182 -40.43 7.13 7.41
N THR A 183 -39.84 8.25 7.01
CA THR A 183 -40.45 9.08 5.95
C THR A 183 -39.37 9.78 5.14
N PHE A 184 -38.73 9.05 4.23
CA PHE A 184 -38.20 9.63 3.00
C PHE A 184 -39.32 9.60 1.97
N ARG A 185 -39.90 10.77 1.64
CA ARG A 185 -40.65 10.95 0.39
C ARG A 185 -39.81 11.85 -0.52
N PRO A 186 -39.37 11.38 -1.68
CA PRO A 186 -38.71 12.24 -2.66
C PRO A 186 -39.75 13.20 -3.26
N LEU A 187 -39.40 14.48 -3.35
CA LEU A 187 -40.00 15.43 -4.27
C LEU A 187 -39.31 15.28 -5.64
#